data_AF-A0A846BGI7-F1
#
_entry.id   AF-A0A846BGI7-F1
#
_cell.length_a   1.000
_cell.length_b   1.000
_cell.length_c   1.000
_cell.angle_alpha   90.00
_cell.angle_beta   90.00
_cell.angle_gamma   90.00
#
_symmetry.space_group_name_H-M   'P 1'
#
loop_
_entity.id
_entity.type
_entity.pdbx_description
1 polymer ?
#
loop_
_entity_poly.entity_id
_entity_poly.type
_entity_poly.pdbx_seq_one_letter_code
_entity_poly.pdbx_strand_id
1 'polypeptide(L)'
;MSTTTSQKTEVCYRDRQTDSIVTETIFAENTLRWFYENPLGFTVFNYALNNPAFCWLYGKLQELPITRQKIPEFVAQYGINLDEVELPLQDYLSFN
;
A
#
# COMPACT_ATOMS: atom_id res chain seq x y z
N MET A 1 17.09 11.25 -26.07
CA MET A 1 16.68 10.98 -24.67
C MET A 1 15.67 9.85 -24.73
N SER A 2 16.13 8.61 -24.52
CA SER A 2 15.29 7.41 -24.65
C SER A 2 14.49 7.23 -23.37
N THR A 3 13.16 7.31 -23.46
CA THR A 3 12.25 6.98 -22.36
C THR A 3 12.22 5.46 -22.19
N THR A 4 13.00 4.95 -21.25
CA THR A 4 12.92 3.54 -20.81
C THR A 4 11.53 3.32 -20.23
N THR A 5 10.66 2.67 -20.99
CA THR A 5 9.38 2.18 -20.49
C THR A 5 9.68 1.00 -19.58
N SER A 6 9.66 1.21 -18.25
CA SER A 6 9.79 0.13 -17.27
C SER A 6 8.65 -0.87 -17.53
N GLN A 7 8.97 -2.09 -17.92
CA GLN A 7 7.98 -3.16 -18.09
C GLN A 7 7.44 -3.52 -16.72
N LYS A 8 6.11 -3.42 -16.55
CA LYS A 8 5.41 -3.72 -15.29
C LYS A 8 5.52 -5.23 -15.01
N THR A 9 6.36 -5.63 -14.06
CA THR A 9 6.44 -7.02 -13.60
C THR A 9 5.31 -7.30 -12.61
N GLU A 10 4.34 -8.10 -13.01
CA GLU A 10 3.27 -8.56 -12.11
C GLU A 10 3.82 -9.53 -11.05
N VAL A 11 3.35 -9.41 -9.81
CA VAL A 11 3.64 -10.38 -8.76
C VAL A 11 2.53 -11.41 -8.77
N CYS A 12 2.89 -12.69 -8.93
CA CYS A 12 1.93 -13.78 -8.98
C CYS A 12 2.28 -14.84 -7.93
N TYR A 13 1.26 -15.44 -7.34
CA TYR A 13 1.38 -16.58 -6.42
C TYR A 13 0.47 -17.72 -6.85
N ARG A 14 0.72 -18.92 -6.32
CA ARG A 14 -0.15 -20.08 -6.52
C ARG A 14 -1.07 -20.21 -5.32
N ASP A 15 -2.38 -20.12 -5.55
CA ASP A 15 -3.37 -20.45 -4.55
C ASP A 15 -3.36 -21.96 -4.30
N ARG A 16 -3.16 -22.37 -3.04
CA ARG A 16 -3.02 -23.78 -2.66
C ARG A 16 -4.36 -24.52 -2.63
N GLN A 17 -5.48 -23.83 -2.50
CA GLN A 17 -6.81 -24.42 -2.46
C GLN A 17 -7.33 -24.69 -3.86
N THR A 18 -7.10 -23.75 -4.79
CA THR A 18 -7.61 -23.82 -6.16
C THR A 18 -6.57 -24.31 -7.19
N ASP A 19 -5.29 -24.40 -6.79
CA ASP A 19 -4.13 -24.67 -7.65
C ASP A 19 -3.95 -23.68 -8.82
N SER A 20 -4.63 -22.53 -8.74
CA SER A 20 -4.58 -21.48 -9.75
C SER A 20 -3.41 -20.52 -9.51
N ILE A 21 -2.93 -19.89 -10.59
CA ILE A 21 -2.00 -18.76 -10.48
C ILE A 21 -2.84 -17.48 -10.37
N VAL A 22 -2.60 -16.72 -9.31
CA VAL A 22 -3.29 -15.48 -8.98
C VAL A 22 -2.30 -14.33 -9.02
N THR A 23 -2.68 -13.22 -9.65
CA THR A 23 -1.92 -11.96 -9.60
C THR A 23 -2.23 -11.23 -8.30
N GLU A 24 -1.20 -10.86 -7.55
CA GLU A 24 -1.31 -10.14 -6.29
C GLU A 24 -1.56 -8.65 -6.51
N THR A 25 -2.56 -8.11 -5.82
CA THR A 25 -2.80 -6.66 -5.78
C THR A 25 -1.87 -6.03 -4.75
N ILE A 26 -0.84 -5.33 -5.22
CA ILE A 26 0.16 -4.72 -4.33
C ILE A 26 -0.33 -3.36 -3.81
N PHE A 27 -0.25 -3.19 -2.49
CA PHE A 27 -0.53 -1.90 -1.85
C PHE A 27 0.37 -0.78 -2.40
N ALA A 28 -0.25 0.30 -2.88
CA ALA A 28 0.43 1.49 -3.39
C ALA A 28 1.53 1.18 -4.44
N GLU A 29 1.31 0.18 -5.31
CA GLU A 29 2.31 -0.35 -6.27
C GLU A 29 3.03 0.77 -7.04
N ASN A 30 2.28 1.69 -7.66
CA ASN A 30 2.86 2.76 -8.46
C ASN A 30 3.78 3.68 -7.65
N THR A 31 3.39 3.96 -6.40
CA THR A 31 4.18 4.78 -5.47
C THR A 31 5.46 4.05 -5.08
N LEU A 32 5.37 2.75 -4.75
CA LEU A 32 6.54 1.92 -4.45
C LEU A 32 7.50 1.88 -5.64
N ARG A 33 7.00 1.60 -6.84
CA ARG A 33 7.83 1.59 -8.06
C ARG A 33 8.49 2.93 -8.32
N TRP A 34 7.79 4.04 -8.09
CA TRP A 34 8.41 5.36 -8.21
C TRP A 34 9.55 5.54 -7.21
N PHE A 35 9.38 5.13 -5.95
CA PHE A 35 10.46 5.22 -4.96
C PHE A 35 11.63 4.29 -5.24
N TYR A 36 11.40 3.09 -5.75
CA TYR A 36 12.47 2.07 -5.88
C TYR A 36 13.10 1.98 -7.27
N GLU A 37 12.36 2.27 -8.34
CA GLU A 37 12.85 2.15 -9.73
C GLU A 37 13.30 3.49 -10.33
N ASN A 38 12.93 4.63 -9.74
CA ASN A 38 13.35 5.95 -10.20
C ASN A 38 14.49 6.51 -9.34
N PRO A 39 15.65 6.93 -9.90
CA PRO A 39 16.74 7.51 -9.12
C PRO A 39 16.36 8.73 -8.28
N LEU A 40 15.44 9.57 -8.77
CA LEU A 40 14.94 10.73 -8.02
C LEU A 40 14.04 10.27 -6.86
N GLY A 41 13.13 9.32 -7.13
CA GLY A 41 12.29 8.74 -6.09
C GLY A 41 13.11 8.05 -5.00
N PHE A 42 14.14 7.31 -5.40
CA PHE A 42 15.05 6.65 -4.47
C PHE A 42 15.82 7.63 -3.61
N THR A 43 16.25 8.76 -4.19
CA THR A 43 16.90 9.84 -3.42
C THR A 43 15.93 10.45 -2.40
N VAL A 44 14.69 10.77 -2.81
CA VAL A 44 13.65 11.28 -1.89
C VAL A 44 13.39 10.28 -0.76
N PHE A 45 13.27 9.00 -1.08
CA PHE A 45 13.05 7.95 -0.08
C PHE A 45 14.16 7.93 0.98
N ASN A 46 15.43 7.86 0.56
CA ASN A 46 16.55 7.73 1.48
C ASN A 46 16.76 8.95 2.39
N TYR A 47 16.52 10.16 1.88
CA TYR A 47 16.82 11.38 2.65
C TYR A 47 15.61 11.94 3.41
N ALA A 48 14.38 11.72 2.94
CA ALA A 48 13.18 12.33 3.52
C ALA A 48 12.25 11.34 4.22
N LEU A 49 12.12 10.10 3.71
CA LEU A 49 11.07 9.17 4.16
C LEU A 49 11.62 8.05 5.04
N ASN A 50 12.84 7.60 4.80
CA ASN A 50 13.46 6.49 5.53
C ASN A 50 14.13 6.96 6.84
N ASN A 51 13.39 7.67 7.70
CA ASN A 51 13.89 8.08 9.00
C ASN A 51 12.81 7.98 10.10
N PRO A 52 13.22 7.79 11.37
CA PRO A 52 12.27 7.60 12.48
C PRO A 52 11.32 8.77 12.69
N ALA A 53 11.77 10.00 12.46
CA ALA A 53 10.94 11.20 12.68
C ALA A 53 9.78 11.27 11.68
N PHE A 54 10.05 10.98 10.40
CA PHE A 54 9.02 10.89 9.38
C PHE A 54 8.03 9.76 9.66
N CYS A 55 8.53 8.56 9.98
CA CYS A 55 7.66 7.42 10.30
C CYS A 55 6.76 7.70 11.50
N TRP A 56 7.30 8.32 12.56
CA TRP A 56 6.54 8.72 13.73
C TRP A 56 5.46 9.75 13.39
N LEU A 57 5.82 10.80 12.64
CA LEU A 57 4.87 11.84 12.23
C LEU A 57 3.75 11.25 11.37
N TYR A 58 4.08 10.44 10.37
CA TYR A 58 3.09 9.82 9.49
C TYR A 58 2.16 8.88 10.27
N GLY A 59 2.70 8.08 11.19
CA GLY A 59 1.90 7.24 12.09
C GLY A 59 0.92 8.08 12.92
N LYS A 60 1.38 9.18 13.52
CA LYS A 60 0.53 10.11 14.27
C LYS A 60 -0.56 10.76 13.42
N LEU A 61 -0.28 11.05 12.16
CA LEU A 61 -1.29 11.54 11.22
C LEU A 61 -2.34 10.46 10.90
N GLN A 62 -1.96 9.19 10.80
CA GLN A 62 -2.90 8.09 10.54
C GLN A 62 -3.77 7.75 11.76
N GLU A 63 -3.30 8.03 12.99
CA GLU A 63 -4.09 7.91 14.23
C GLU A 63 -5.26 8.93 14.33
N LEU A 64 -5.31 9.94 13.46
CA LEU A 64 -6.36 10.96 13.53
C LEU A 64 -7.73 10.39 13.14
N PRO A 65 -8.84 10.68 13.85
CA PRO A 65 -10.14 10.07 13.58
C PRO A 65 -10.70 10.30 12.16
N ILE A 66 -10.28 11.38 11.51
CA ILE A 66 -10.68 11.69 10.13
C ILE A 66 -10.17 10.63 9.13
N THR A 67 -9.07 9.94 9.43
CA THR A 67 -8.48 8.95 8.53
C THR A 67 -9.29 7.67 8.42
N ARG A 68 -10.20 7.39 9.36
CA ARG A 68 -11.13 6.26 9.26
C ARG A 68 -11.96 6.28 7.97
N GLN A 69 -12.19 7.47 7.40
CA GLN A 69 -12.91 7.64 6.14
C GLN A 69 -12.20 6.99 4.94
N LYS A 70 -10.90 6.67 5.06
CA LYS A 70 -10.13 5.97 4.03
C LYS A 70 -10.38 4.47 4.00
N ILE A 71 -10.86 3.89 5.11
CA ILE A 71 -11.01 2.44 5.27
C ILE A 71 -11.95 1.85 4.20
N PRO A 72 -13.13 2.42 3.90
CA PRO A 72 -14.03 1.84 2.89
C PRO A 72 -13.42 1.82 1.49
N GLU A 73 -12.73 2.90 1.09
CA GLU A 73 -12.03 2.97 -0.20
C GLU A 73 -10.88 1.96 -0.25
N PHE A 74 -10.12 1.83 0.83
CA PHE A 74 -9.03 0.86 0.94
C PHE A 74 -9.53 -0.59 0.82
N VAL A 75 -10.59 -0.95 1.54
CA VAL A 75 -11.23 -2.27 1.44
C VAL A 75 -11.68 -2.56 0.02
N ALA A 76 -12.35 -1.61 -0.62
CA ALA A 76 -12.84 -1.76 -1.98
C ALA A 76 -11.70 -1.89 -3.00
N GLN A 77 -10.64 -1.08 -2.85
CA GLN A 77 -9.48 -1.08 -3.75
C GLN A 77 -8.69 -2.39 -3.67
N TYR A 78 -8.54 -2.97 -2.48
CA TYR A 78 -7.71 -4.15 -2.26
C TYR A 78 -8.52 -5.46 -2.10
N GLY A 79 -9.85 -5.41 -2.24
CA GLY A 79 -10.71 -6.60 -2.19
C GLY A 79 -10.63 -7.34 -0.85
N ILE A 80 -10.52 -6.62 0.26
CA ILE A 80 -10.36 -7.21 1.59
C ILE A 80 -11.61 -8.00 1.97
N ASN A 81 -11.43 -9.25 2.39
CA ASN A 81 -12.51 -10.09 2.87
C ASN A 81 -12.99 -9.60 4.26
N LEU A 82 -14.16 -8.97 4.31
CA LEU A 82 -14.73 -8.45 5.56
C LEU A 82 -15.17 -9.55 6.53
N ASP A 83 -15.38 -10.78 6.06
CA ASP A 83 -15.74 -11.91 6.94
C ASP A 83 -14.56 -12.34 7.82
N GLU A 84 -13.32 -11.95 7.46
CA GLU A 84 -12.10 -12.21 8.24
C GLU A 84 -11.75 -11.06 9.19
N VAL A 85 -12.49 -9.94 9.13
CA VAL A 85 -12.23 -8.76 9.94
C VAL A 85 -12.95 -8.87 11.28
N GLU A 86 -12.24 -8.65 12.38
CA GLU A 86 -12.75 -8.85 13.75
C GLU A 86 -13.91 -7.89 14.10
N LEU A 87 -13.88 -6.66 13.59
CA LEU A 87 -14.84 -5.62 13.90
C LEU A 87 -15.50 -5.06 12.62
N PRO A 88 -16.75 -4.57 12.71
CA PRO A 88 -17.34 -3.75 11.67
C PRO A 88 -16.47 -2.51 11.35
N LEU A 89 -16.43 -2.09 10.08
CA LEU A 89 -15.57 -0.99 9.63
C LEU A 89 -15.79 0.33 10.39
N GLN A 90 -17.02 0.57 10.85
CA GLN A 90 -17.37 1.77 11.61
C GLN A 90 -16.79 1.83 13.03
N ASP A 91 -16.36 0.68 13.56
CA ASP A 91 -15.83 0.56 14.94
C ASP A 91 -14.32 0.86 14.99
N TYR A 92 -13.65 0.94 13.84
CA TYR A 92 -12.29 1.45 13.73
C TYR A 92 -12.27 2.97 13.88
N LEU A 93 -11.53 3.45 14.89
CA LEU A 93 -11.48 4.86 15.25
C LEU A 93 -10.62 5.69 14.30
N SER A 94 -9.61 5.06 13.68
CA SER A 94 -8.67 5.67 12.75
C SER A 94 -8.24 4.64 11.71
N PHE A 95 -7.42 5.04 10.74
CA PHE A 95 -6.85 4.10 9.77
C PHE A 95 -5.82 3.14 10.39
N ASN A 96 -5.10 3.58 11.44
CA ASN A 96 -4.23 2.75 12.28
C ASN A 96 -5.00 2.21 13.50
#